data_AF-A0A2T6ZWV1-F1
#
_entry.id   AF-A0A2T6ZWV1-F1
#
_cell.length_a   1.000
_cell.length_b   1.000
_cell.length_c   1.000
_cell.angle_alpha   90.00
_cell.angle_beta   90.00
_cell.angle_gamma   90.00
#
_symmetry.space_group_name_H-M   'P 1'
#
loop_
_entity.id
_entity.type
_entity.pdbx_description
1 polymer ?
#
loop_
_entity_poly.entity_id
_entity_poly.type
_entity_poly.pdbx_seq_one_letter_code
_entity_poly.pdbx_strand_id
1 'polypeptide(L)' 'MSTPSRPTRPIQKFASAVAKCSAEMSAYGRCVVADYNNIHKDKCLEEFLKLRECVRSGRKKRG' A
#
# COMPACT_ATOMS: atom_id res chain seq x y z
N MET A 1 31.69 -0.64 -5.61
CA MET A 1 30.84 -0.95 -6.78
C MET A 1 29.52 -0.20 -6.61
N SER A 2 29.33 0.91 -7.31
CA SER A 2 28.09 1.70 -7.24
C SER A 2 27.24 1.34 -8.45
N THR A 3 26.27 0.45 -8.27
CA THR A 3 25.26 0.13 -9.28
C THR A 3 24.48 1.41 -9.60
N PRO A 4 24.32 1.81 -10.88
CA PRO A 4 23.48 2.94 -11.21
C PRO A 4 22.04 2.58 -10.80
N SER A 5 21.55 3.24 -9.75
CA SER A 5 20.19 3.06 -9.26
C SER A 5 19.24 3.46 -10.39
N ARG A 6 18.64 2.47 -11.05
CA ARG A 6 17.53 2.69 -11.98
C ARG A 6 16.50 3.55 -11.21
N PRO A 7 16.00 4.66 -11.76
CA PRO A 7 15.13 5.56 -11.01
C PRO A 7 13.90 4.78 -10.54
N THR A 8 13.91 4.34 -9.28
CA THR A 8 12.79 3.69 -8.57
C THR A 8 11.66 4.67 -8.29
N ARG A 9 11.62 5.78 -9.04
CA ARG A 9 10.60 6.83 -9.02
C ARG A 9 9.17 6.27 -8.97
N PRO A 10 8.79 5.20 -9.69
CA PRO A 10 7.45 4.65 -9.59
C PRO A 10 7.17 3.99 -8.22
N ILE A 11 8.11 3.21 -7.71
CA ILE A 11 8.00 2.51 -6.41
C ILE A 11 8.02 3.53 -5.28
N GLN A 12 8.90 4.53 -5.36
CA GLN A 12 8.97 5.61 -4.38
C GLN A 12 7.66 6.42 -4.36
N LYS A 13 7.10 6.78 -5.53
CA LYS A 13 5.79 7.45 -5.61
C LYS A 13 4.67 6.61 -5.01
N PHE A 14 4.69 5.31 -5.25
CA PHE A 14 3.71 4.38 -4.67
C PHE A 14 3.85 4.31 -3.14
N ALA A 15 5.08 4.12 -2.64
CA ALA A 15 5.36 4.12 -1.20
C ALA A 15 4.93 5.43 -0.53
N SER A 16 5.20 6.59 -1.15
CA SER A 16 4.75 7.89 -0.66
C SER A 16 3.22 8.05 -0.69
N ALA A 17 2.52 7.43 -1.63
CA ALA A 17 1.06 7.44 -1.67
C ALA A 17 0.46 6.54 -0.59
N VAL A 18 1.01 5.33 -0.42
CA VAL A 18 0.63 4.39 0.64
C VAL A 18 0.90 4.97 2.03
N ALA A 19 2.02 5.68 2.21
CA ALA A 19 2.36 6.33 3.47
C ALA A 19 1.33 7.39 3.92
N LYS A 20 0.62 8.02 2.97
CA LYS A 20 -0.47 8.96 3.26
C LYS A 20 -1.76 8.26 3.69
N CYS A 21 -1.87 6.95 3.45
CA CYS A 21 -2.99 6.08 3.79
C CYS A 21 -2.62 5.16 4.97
N SER A 22 -1.86 5.69 5.94
CA SER A 22 -1.26 4.88 7.00
C SER A 22 -2.30 4.13 7.84
N ALA A 23 -3.47 4.71 8.08
CA ALA A 23 -4.54 4.06 8.84
C ALA A 23 -5.11 2.82 8.11
N GLU A 24 -5.44 2.96 6.83
CA GLU A 24 -5.90 1.86 5.98
C GLU A 24 -4.81 0.80 5.78
N MET A 25 -3.54 1.23 5.64
CA MET A 25 -2.40 0.32 5.53
C MET A 25 -2.21 -0.48 6.82
N SER A 26 -2.33 0.15 7.99
CA SER A 26 -2.26 -0.55 9.28
C SER A 26 -3.45 -1.49 9.48
N ALA A 27 -4.65 -1.13 9.02
CA ALA A 27 -5.81 -2.02 9.08
C ALA A 27 -5.62 -3.26 8.20
N TYR A 28 -5.16 -3.08 6.96
CA TYR A 28 -4.81 -4.17 6.06
C TYR A 28 -3.69 -5.06 6.65
N GLY A 29 -2.62 -4.45 7.16
CA GLY A 29 -1.52 -5.17 7.80
C GLY A 29 -1.97 -5.98 9.01
N ARG A 30 -2.88 -5.47 9.85
CA ARG A 30 -3.46 -6.21 10.97
C ARG A 30 -4.20 -7.46 10.53
N CYS A 31 -5.03 -7.36 9.48
CA CYS A 31 -5.75 -8.51 8.93
C CYS A 31 -4.76 -9.55 8.37
N VAL A 32 -3.72 -9.11 7.66
CA VAL A 32 -2.70 -10.02 7.10
C VAL A 32 -1.92 -10.74 8.19
N VAL A 33 -1.54 -10.05 9.27
CA VAL A 33 -0.77 -10.65 10.37
C VAL A 33 -1.64 -11.60 11.21
N ALA A 34 -2.93 -11.29 11.38
CA ALA A 34 -3.86 -12.14 12.13
C ALA A 34 -3.96 -13.56 11.53
N ASP A 35 -3.94 -13.67 10.20
CA ASP A 35 -4.08 -14.94 9.48
C ASP A 35 -2.87 -15.21 8.57
N TYR A 36 -1.66 -14.82 8.97
CA TYR A 36 -0.46 -14.86 8.11
C TYR A 36 -0.20 -16.23 7.46
N ASN A 37 -0.49 -17.32 8.18
CA ASN A 37 -0.33 -18.70 7.69
C ASN A 37 -1.44 -19.16 6.73
N ASN A 38 -2.59 -18.47 6.74
CA ASN A 38 -3.77 -18.82 5.95
C ASN A 38 -4.17 -17.70 5.00
N ILE A 39 -3.23 -16.79 4.70
CA ILE A 39 -3.50 -15.66 3.84
C ILE A 39 -3.67 -16.15 2.40
N HIS A 40 -4.80 -15.80 1.81
CA HIS A 40 -5.15 -16.11 0.43
C HIS A 40 -5.84 -14.91 -0.19
N LYS A 41 -6.03 -14.99 -1.51
CA LYS A 41 -6.74 -13.96 -2.27
C LYS A 41 -8.10 -13.70 -1.61
N ASP A 42 -8.44 -12.42 -1.46
CA ASP A 42 -9.71 -11.93 -0.90
C ASP A 42 -9.91 -12.08 0.63
N LYS A 43 -8.99 -12.72 1.37
CA LYS A 43 -9.06 -12.85 2.84
C LYS A 43 -9.15 -11.50 3.58
N CYS A 44 -8.42 -10.50 3.09
CA CYS A 44 -8.43 -9.12 3.62
C CYS A 44 -8.98 -8.13 2.58
N LEU A 45 -9.96 -8.56 1.79
CA LEU A 45 -10.45 -7.80 0.63
C LEU A 45 -10.97 -6.41 1.01
N GLU A 46 -11.76 -6.29 2.07
CA GLU A 46 -12.34 -5.01 2.50
C GLU A 46 -11.26 -3.98 2.82
N GLU A 47 -10.25 -4.38 3.60
CA GLU A 47 -9.13 -3.53 4.00
C GLU A 47 -8.23 -3.19 2.80
N PHE A 48 -8.05 -4.17 1.91
CA PHE A 48 -7.33 -3.96 0.65
C PHE A 48 -8.07 -2.95 -0.25
N LEU A 49 -9.40 -3.01 -0.34
CA LEU A 49 -10.20 -2.09 -1.14
C LEU A 49 -10.13 -0.67 -0.59
N LYS A 50 -10.21 -0.50 0.74
CA LYS A 50 -10.05 0.81 1.41
C LYS A 50 -8.65 1.39 1.16
N LEU A 51 -7.60 0.59 1.35
CA LEU A 51 -6.22 1.00 1.07
C LEU A 51 -6.03 1.37 -0.40
N ARG A 52 -6.51 0.53 -1.32
CA ARG A 52 -6.46 0.78 -2.77
C ARG A 52 -7.17 2.08 -3.13
N GLU A 53 -8.33 2.34 -2.53
CA GLU A 53 -9.08 3.55 -2.81
C GLU A 53 -8.36 4.78 -2.27
N CYS A 54 -7.78 4.72 -1.08
CA CYS A 54 -6.97 5.83 -0.58
C CYS A 54 -5.73 6.07 -1.43
N VAL A 55 -4.99 5.03 -1.84
CA VAL A 55 -3.80 5.17 -2.70
C VAL A 55 -4.18 5.75 -4.07
N ARG A 56 -5.33 5.34 -4.61
CA ARG A 56 -5.84 5.83 -5.90
C ARG A 56 -6.39 7.25 -5.81
N SER A 57 -7.09 7.58 -4.73
CA SER A 57 -7.62 8.92 -4.44
C SER A 57 -6.53 9.90 -4.01
N GLY A 58 -5.45 9.41 -3.40
CA GLY A 58 -4.25 10.16 -3.04
C GLY A 58 -3.45 10.64 -4.24
N ARG A 59 -3.70 10.10 -5.45
CA ARG A 59 -3.25 10.70 -6.72
C ARG A 59 -4.03 11.98 -7.07
N LYS A 60 -5.17 12.25 -6.42
CA LYS A 60 -6.07 13.40 -6.65
C LYS A 60 -6.33 14.23 -5.38
N LYS A 61 -5.28 14.52 -4.60
CA LYS A 61 -5.28 15.69 -3.71
C LYS A 61 -3.95 16.44 -3.78
N ARG A 62 -3.98 17.46 -4.64
CA ARG A 62 -3.34 18.80 -4.64
C ARG A 62 -3.49 19.33 -6.09
N GLY A 63 -4.27 20.38 -6.40
CA GLY A 63 -4.57 21.55 -5.60
C GLY A 63 -3.35 22.45 -5.58
#